data_AF-A0A8S4R262-F1
#
_entry.id   AF-A0A8S4R262-F1
#
_cell.length_a   1.000
_cell.length_b   1.000
_cell.length_c   1.000
_cell.angle_alpha   90.00
_cell.angle_beta   90.00
_cell.angle_gamma   90.00
#
_symmetry.space_group_name_H-M   'P 1'
#
loop_
_entity.id
_entity.type
_entity.pdbx_description
1 polymer ?
#
loop_
_entity_poly.entity_id
_entity_poly.type
_entity_poly.pdbx_seq_one_letter_code
_entity_poly.pdbx_strand_id
1 'polypeptide(L)'
;MERSMLNIKKLHKIRHTKIRSATKIIDALSYAKKLKWKWAGHVARLTDHRWTKTVTTWRGPPGKRYRGRPCTRWDDDIKKIAGPQWIQIAQDRERWQVLEEAFTEEGS
;
A
#
# COMPACT_ATOMS: atom_id res chain seq x y z
N MET A 1 4.66 20.58 10.34
CA MET A 1 5.19 20.98 9.01
C MET A 1 4.18 21.78 8.21
N GLU A 2 3.01 21.25 7.85
CA GLU A 2 2.07 21.99 6.97
C GLU A 2 1.61 23.34 7.55
N ARG A 3 1.36 23.39 8.86
CA ARG A 3 1.00 24.63 9.55
C ARG A 3 2.09 25.70 9.49
N SER A 4 3.37 25.30 9.62
CA SER A 4 4.48 26.24 9.57
C SER A 4 4.73 26.78 8.16
N MET A 5 4.46 25.99 7.12
CA MET A 5 4.53 26.45 5.72
C MET A 5 3.56 27.62 5.43
N LEU A 6 2.43 27.67 6.14
CA LEU A 6 1.41 28.71 5.99
C LEU A 6 1.44 29.75 7.14
N ASN A 7 2.45 29.71 8.02
CA ASN A 7 2.51 30.55 9.23
C ASN A 7 1.28 30.46 10.16
N ILE A 8 0.56 29.33 10.16
CA ILE A 8 -0.64 29.12 10.97
C ILE A 8 -0.28 28.60 12.37
N LYS A 9 -0.65 29.34 13.41
CA LYS A 9 -0.48 28.91 14.81
C LYS A 9 -1.67 28.06 15.29
N LYS A 10 -1.47 27.22 16.31
CA LYS A 10 -2.54 26.39 16.91
C LYS A 10 -3.73 27.21 17.40
N LEU A 11 -3.49 28.43 17.87
CA LEU A 11 -4.49 29.39 18.35
C LEU A 11 -5.58 29.73 17.31
N HIS A 12 -5.25 29.67 16.01
CA HIS A 12 -6.19 30.04 14.94
C HIS A 12 -7.32 29.00 14.78
N LYS A 13 -7.23 27.83 15.44
CA LYS A 13 -8.23 26.74 15.42
C LYS A 13 -8.73 26.38 14.00
N ILE A 14 -7.86 26.53 13.00
CA ILE A 14 -8.17 26.21 11.60
C ILE A 14 -8.25 24.68 11.45
N ARG A 15 -9.31 24.23 10.79
CA ARG A 15 -9.52 22.80 10.47
C ARG A 15 -8.39 22.27 9.60
N HIS A 16 -7.96 21.04 9.86
CA HIS A 16 -6.86 20.42 9.11
C HIS A 16 -7.18 20.27 7.61
N THR A 17 -8.45 20.08 7.25
CA THR A 17 -8.89 19.98 5.84
C THR A 17 -8.60 21.25 5.04
N LYS A 18 -8.78 22.43 5.65
CA LYS A 18 -8.42 23.72 5.03
C LYS A 18 -6.91 23.88 4.82
N ILE A 19 -6.11 23.36 5.77
CA ILE A 19 -4.65 23.39 5.67
C ILE A 19 -4.21 22.45 4.54
N ARG A 20 -4.75 21.23 4.48
CA ARG A 20 -4.48 20.24 3.42
C ARG A 20 -4.87 20.74 2.04
N SER A 21 -6.03 21.39 1.90
CA SER A 21 -6.46 21.96 0.61
C SER A 21 -5.55 23.11 0.15
N ALA A 22 -4.99 23.88 1.09
CA ALA A 22 -4.10 24.99 0.78
C ALA A 22 -2.67 24.52 0.44
N THR A 23 -2.14 23.52 1.15
CA THR A 23 -0.79 22.99 0.89
C THR A 23 -0.73 22.06 -0.31
N LYS A 24 -1.85 21.43 -0.69
CA LYS A 24 -1.94 20.43 -1.77
C LYS A 24 -0.90 19.30 -1.66
N ILE A 25 -0.42 19.05 -0.44
CA ILE A 25 0.56 18.00 -0.18
C ILE A 25 -0.13 16.65 -0.36
N ILE A 26 0.54 15.76 -1.10
CA ILE A 26 0.07 14.39 -1.30
C ILE A 26 0.02 13.69 0.05
N ASP A 27 -1.09 13.00 0.33
CA ASP A 27 -1.19 12.24 1.55
C ASP A 27 -0.16 11.10 1.57
N ALA A 28 0.64 11.06 2.65
CA ALA A 28 1.76 10.14 2.77
C ALA A 28 1.30 8.68 2.79
N LEU A 29 0.13 8.39 3.35
CA LEU A 29 -0.42 7.04 3.39
C LEU A 29 -0.91 6.63 2.01
N SER A 30 -1.63 7.49 1.29
CA SER A 30 -2.00 7.22 -0.11
C SER A 30 -0.76 6.99 -0.99
N TYR A 31 0.29 7.78 -0.83
CA TYR A 31 1.54 7.61 -1.58
C TYR A 31 2.24 6.29 -1.25
N ALA A 32 2.35 5.94 0.03
CA ALA A 32 2.95 4.68 0.46
C ALA A 32 2.18 3.47 -0.08
N LYS A 33 0.84 3.53 -0.11
CA LYS A 33 0.00 2.48 -0.72
C LYS A 33 0.26 2.32 -2.22
N LYS A 34 0.32 3.42 -2.97
CA LYS A 34 0.67 3.38 -4.40
C LYS A 34 2.02 2.73 -4.64
N LEU A 35 3.03 3.10 -3.85
CA LEU A 35 4.36 2.49 -3.93
C LEU A 35 4.32 0.99 -3.61
N LYS A 36 3.60 0.60 -2.57
CA LYS A 36 3.43 -0.82 -2.20
C LYS A 36 2.80 -1.61 -3.35
N TRP A 37 1.73 -1.08 -3.97
CA TRP A 37 1.05 -1.73 -5.10
C TRP A 37 1.97 -1.89 -6.32
N LYS A 38 2.71 -0.84 -6.67
CA LYS A 38 3.69 -0.87 -7.76
C LYS A 38 4.81 -1.86 -7.50
N TRP A 39 5.33 -1.90 -6.27
CA TRP A 39 6.37 -2.84 -5.85
C TRP A 39 5.88 -4.29 -5.93
N ALA A 40 4.67 -4.57 -5.45
CA ALA A 40 4.09 -5.91 -5.55
C ALA A 40 3.97 -6.39 -7.00
N GLY A 41 3.47 -5.54 -7.89
CA GLY A 41 3.40 -5.83 -9.31
C GLY A 41 4.78 -6.04 -9.93
N HIS A 42 5.77 -5.23 -9.54
CA HIS A 42 7.15 -5.39 -9.99
C HIS A 42 7.71 -6.75 -9.57
N VAL A 43 7.57 -7.14 -8.30
CA VAL A 43 8.06 -8.42 -7.78
C VAL A 43 7.36 -9.61 -8.44
N ALA A 44 6.05 -9.52 -8.70
CA ALA A 44 5.32 -10.59 -9.38
C ALA A 44 5.87 -10.87 -10.79
N ARG A 45 6.31 -9.82 -11.50
CA ARG A 45 6.84 -9.90 -12.86
C ARG A 45 8.34 -10.20 -12.93
N LEU A 46 9.05 -10.24 -11.81
CA LEU A 46 10.44 -10.71 -11.80
C LEU A 46 10.46 -12.17 -12.28
N THR A 47 11.20 -12.45 -13.35
CA THR A 47 11.32 -13.80 -13.93
C THR A 47 12.50 -14.57 -13.36
N ASP A 48 13.41 -13.89 -12.69
CA ASP A 48 14.61 -14.50 -12.12
C ASP A 48 14.35 -15.16 -10.76
N HIS A 49 15.18 -16.14 -10.44
CA HIS A 49 15.17 -16.83 -9.14
C HIS A 49 15.76 -15.96 -8.01
N ARG A 50 15.58 -14.63 -8.08
CA ARG A 50 16.05 -13.71 -7.04
C ARG A 50 15.34 -13.99 -5.73
N TRP A 51 16.12 -13.91 -4.66
CA TRP A 51 15.63 -13.98 -3.28
C TRP A 51 14.45 -13.04 -3.01
N THR A 52 14.40 -11.88 -3.67
CA THR A 52 13.27 -10.94 -3.56
C THR A 52 11.94 -11.61 -3.86
N LYS A 53 11.80 -12.33 -4.98
CA LYS A 53 10.55 -13.02 -5.34
C LYS A 53 10.28 -14.19 -4.41
N THR A 54 11.31 -14.97 -4.10
CA THR A 54 11.20 -16.15 -3.22
C THR A 54 10.71 -15.77 -1.82
N VAL A 55 11.34 -14.76 -1.20
CA VAL A 55 11.00 -14.31 0.16
C VAL A 55 9.63 -13.65 0.19
N THR A 56 9.29 -12.86 -0.84
CA THR A 56 8.02 -12.13 -0.91
C THR A 56 6.83 -13.09 -1.10
N THR A 57 6.99 -14.16 -1.88
CA THR A 57 5.94 -15.17 -2.11
C THR A 57 5.89 -16.27 -1.06
N TRP A 58 6.86 -16.30 -0.14
CA TRP A 58 6.96 -17.34 0.87
C TRP A 58 5.83 -17.26 1.91
N ARG A 59 5.06 -18.35 2.04
CA ARG A 59 3.94 -18.42 2.99
C ARG A 59 4.36 -18.78 4.43
N GLY A 60 5.63 -19.12 4.63
CA GLY A 60 6.16 -19.65 5.88
C GLY A 60 6.19 -21.18 5.92
N PRO A 61 6.73 -21.77 6.99
CA PRO A 61 6.69 -23.21 7.21
C PRO A 61 5.25 -23.70 7.42
N PRO A 62 4.97 -24.98 7.10
CA PRO A 62 3.69 -25.60 7.41
C PRO A 62 3.45 -25.61 8.93
N GLY A 63 2.20 -25.41 9.35
CA GLY A 63 1.81 -25.41 10.76
C GLY A 63 0.93 -24.22 11.17
N LYS A 64 0.55 -24.19 12.45
CA LYS A 64 -0.31 -23.13 13.02
C LYS A 64 0.55 -22.13 13.80
N ARG A 65 0.31 -20.84 13.60
CA ARG A 65 0.96 -19.78 14.39
C ARG A 65 0.42 -19.81 15.83
N TYR A 66 1.28 -19.48 16.79
CA TYR A 66 0.91 -19.37 18.20
C TYR A 66 -0.12 -18.26 18.42
N ARG A 67 -0.95 -18.40 19.46
CA ARG A 67 -1.99 -17.42 19.82
C ARG A 67 -1.35 -16.05 20.15
N GLY A 68 -1.99 -14.97 19.71
CA GLY A 68 -1.60 -13.59 20.05
C GLY A 68 -0.90 -12.80 18.93
N ARG A 69 -0.35 -13.44 17.89
CA ARG A 69 0.22 -12.72 16.74
C ARG A 69 -0.88 -12.39 15.72
N PRO A 70 -0.94 -11.16 15.16
CA PRO A 70 -1.84 -10.86 14.06
C PRO A 70 -1.69 -11.88 12.93
N CYS A 71 -2.82 -12.41 12.45
CA CYS A 71 -2.83 -13.39 11.37
C CYS A 71 -2.44 -12.75 10.02
N THR A 72 -2.54 -11.42 9.93
CA THR A 72 -2.31 -10.62 8.73
C THR A 72 -0.90 -10.81 8.18
N ARG A 73 -0.83 -11.11 6.88
CA ARG A 73 0.38 -11.15 6.06
C ARG A 73 0.49 -9.87 5.25
N TRP A 74 1.71 -9.64 4.74
CA TRP A 74 2.02 -8.46 3.96
C TRP A 74 1.20 -8.35 2.66
N ASP A 75 0.76 -9.49 2.10
CA ASP A 75 0.00 -9.57 0.85
C ASP A 75 -1.51 -9.71 1.06
N ASP A 76 -1.99 -9.69 2.29
CA ASP A 76 -3.42 -9.88 2.56
C ASP A 76 -4.25 -8.68 2.08
N ASP A 77 -3.73 -7.47 2.16
CA ASP A 77 -4.37 -6.27 1.58
C ASP A 77 -4.33 -6.31 0.05
N ILE A 78 -3.26 -6.83 -0.53
CA ILE A 78 -3.17 -7.05 -1.98
C ILE A 78 -4.20 -8.09 -2.44
N LYS A 79 -4.32 -9.21 -1.73
CA LYS A 79 -5.31 -10.26 -2.00
C LYS A 79 -6.75 -9.77 -1.82
N LYS A 80 -6.98 -8.81 -0.92
CA LYS A 80 -8.31 -8.24 -0.71
C LYS A 80 -8.84 -7.57 -1.98
N ILE A 81 -7.95 -6.92 -2.74
CA ILE A 81 -8.28 -6.20 -3.98
C ILE A 81 -8.12 -7.08 -5.22
N ALA A 82 -6.97 -7.74 -5.38
CA ALA A 82 -6.63 -8.52 -6.59
C ALA A 82 -6.92 -10.03 -6.44
N GLY A 83 -7.40 -10.50 -5.29
CA GLY A 83 -7.69 -11.91 -5.05
C GLY A 83 -6.45 -12.79 -4.78
N PRO A 84 -6.66 -14.09 -4.52
CA PRO A 84 -5.59 -15.03 -4.14
C PRO A 84 -4.57 -15.29 -5.26
N GLN A 85 -4.94 -15.04 -6.51
CA GLN A 85 -4.08 -15.21 -7.70
C GLN A 85 -3.46 -13.89 -8.18
N TRP A 86 -3.30 -12.91 -7.27
CA TRP A 86 -2.79 -11.58 -7.62
C TRP A 86 -1.45 -11.58 -8.38
N ILE A 87 -0.58 -12.59 -8.17
CA ILE A 87 0.70 -12.73 -8.89
C ILE A 87 0.48 -12.94 -10.39
N GLN A 88 -0.57 -13.67 -10.77
CA GLN A 88 -0.95 -13.90 -12.18
C GLN A 88 -1.60 -12.64 -12.75
N ILE A 89 -2.48 -12.01 -11.98
CA ILE A 89 -3.15 -10.76 -12.38
C ILE A 89 -2.11 -9.64 -12.58
N ALA A 90 -1.09 -9.57 -11.74
CA ALA A 90 -0.01 -8.60 -11.83
C ALA A 90 0.88 -8.78 -13.08
N GLN A 91 0.78 -9.89 -13.82
CA GLN A 91 1.48 -10.03 -15.11
C GLN A 91 0.92 -9.05 -16.14
N ASP A 92 -0.40 -8.84 -16.13
CA ASP A 92 -1.07 -7.84 -16.93
C ASP A 92 -0.91 -6.47 -16.28
N ARG A 93 -0.12 -5.59 -16.94
CA ARG A 93 0.17 -4.26 -16.40
C ARG A 93 -1.05 -3.34 -16.39
N GLU A 94 -1.90 -3.43 -17.41
CA GLU A 94 -3.08 -2.58 -17.53
C GLU A 94 -4.09 -2.96 -16.44
N ARG A 95 -4.37 -4.26 -16.32
CA ARG A 95 -5.24 -4.77 -15.27
C ARG A 95 -4.71 -4.48 -13.87
N TRP A 96 -3.39 -4.57 -13.67
CA TRP A 96 -2.77 -4.22 -12.39
C TRP A 96 -2.89 -2.74 -12.06
N GLN A 97 -2.76 -1.87 -13.05
CA GLN A 97 -2.85 -0.42 -12.87
C GLN A 97 -4.28 0.02 -12.53
N VAL A 98 -5.30 -0.56 -13.18
CA VAL A 98 -6.72 -0.26 -12.88
C VAL A 98 -7.06 -0.57 -11.43
N LEU A 99 -6.49 -1.64 -10.86
CA LEU A 99 -6.74 -2.03 -9.47
C LEU A 99 -5.97 -1.17 -8.43
N GLU A 100 -5.02 -0.33 -8.87
CA GLU A 100 -4.26 0.55 -7.96
C GLU A 100 -5.17 1.54 -7.25
N GLU A 101 -6.17 2.10 -7.95
CA GLU A 101 -7.11 3.08 -7.40
C GLU A 101 -7.91 2.47 -6.23
N ALA A 102 -8.51 1.30 -6.45
CA ALA A 102 -9.25 0.56 -5.43
C ALA A 102 -8.41 0.24 -4.18
N PHE A 103 -7.12 -0.08 -4.36
CA PHE A 103 -6.20 -0.32 -3.24
C PHE A 103 -5.88 0.94 -2.43
N THR A 104 -5.84 2.11 -3.09
CA THR A 104 -5.54 3.37 -2.42
C THR A 104 -6.71 3.92 -1.61
N GLU A 105 -7.94 3.71 -2.09
CA GLU A 105 -9.18 4.20 -1.47
C GLU A 105 -9.55 3.43 -0.18
N GLU A 106 -9.18 2.15 -0.07
CA GLU A 106 -9.63 1.27 1.02
C GLU A 106 -9.11 1.61 2.44
N GLY A 107 -8.43 2.73 2.60
CA GLY A 107 -8.09 3.23 3.94
C GLY A 107 -7.86 4.73 3.94
N SER A 108 -8.66 5.46 3.17
CA SER A 108 -8.92 6.88 3.35
C SER A 108 -10.10 7.08 4.29
#